data_AF-A0A952DKW7-F1
#
_entry.id   AF-A0A952DKW7-F1
#
_cell.length_a   1.000
_cell.length_b   1.000
_cell.length_c   1.000
_cell.angle_alpha   90.00
_cell.angle_beta   90.00
_cell.angle_gamma   90.00
#
_symmetry.space_group_name_H-M   'P 1'
#
loop_
_entity.id
_entity.type
_entity.pdbx_description
1 polymer ?
#
loop_
_entity_poly.entity_id
_entity_poly.type
_entity_poly.pdbx_seq_one_letter_code
_entity_poly.pdbx_strand_id
1 'polypeptide(L)'
;MGSKDVAFQDQVNIEIVGGVGKIRMPRTMLPPVRGGKDGWMELENLKIGDREITANAAVNFINSPKVRIDRMTGMLSISGKSGNFTAPCRNYDPATEQRAF
;
A
#
# COMPACT_ATOMS: atom_id res chain seq x y z
N MET A 1 -7.45 4.09 33.36
CA MET A 1 -8.31 4.23 32.17
C MET A 1 -7.42 4.05 30.95
N GLY A 2 -7.30 2.83 30.42
CA GLY A 2 -6.43 2.54 29.28
C GLY A 2 -7.10 2.97 27.98
N SER A 3 -6.36 3.72 27.17
CA SER A 3 -6.76 4.24 25.87
C SER A 3 -7.22 3.10 24.98
N LYS A 4 -8.54 2.95 24.86
CA LYS A 4 -9.14 2.12 23.82
C LYS A 4 -9.03 2.87 22.50
N ASP A 5 -8.84 2.09 21.43
CA ASP A 5 -9.17 2.47 20.06
C ASP A 5 -8.22 3.47 19.38
N VAL A 6 -6.99 3.04 19.09
CA VAL A 6 -6.47 3.34 17.75
C VAL A 6 -7.33 2.50 16.81
N ALA A 7 -8.40 3.10 16.30
CA ALA A 7 -9.15 2.54 15.18
C ALA A 7 -8.11 2.03 14.17
N PHE A 8 -8.18 0.76 13.78
CA PHE A 8 -7.38 0.19 12.70
C PHE A 8 -7.70 1.00 11.44
N GLN A 9 -7.06 2.15 11.27
CA GLN A 9 -7.10 2.93 10.05
C GLN A 9 -6.44 2.03 9.02
N ASP A 10 -7.19 1.69 7.97
CA ASP A 10 -6.78 0.80 6.89
C ASP A 10 -5.28 0.90 6.58
N GLN A 11 -4.49 -0.02 7.14
CA GLN A 11 -3.04 0.05 7.04
C GLN A 11 -2.63 -0.45 5.66
N VAL A 12 -1.92 0.40 4.93
CA VAL A 12 -1.29 0.00 3.67
C VAL A 12 0.13 -0.45 3.95
N ASN A 13 0.46 -1.66 3.52
CA ASN A 13 1.82 -2.16 3.57
C ASN A 13 2.33 -2.36 2.14
N ILE A 14 3.55 -1.91 1.86
CA ILE A 14 4.18 -2.02 0.55
C ILE A 14 5.56 -2.61 0.76
N GLU A 15 5.87 -3.65 0.01
CA GLU A 15 7.20 -4.28 -0.01
C GLU A 15 7.73 -4.21 -1.45
N ILE A 16 8.94 -3.68 -1.61
CA ILE A 16 9.62 -3.59 -2.90
C ILE A 16 11.03 -4.18 -2.70
N VAL A 17 11.29 -5.32 -3.34
CA VAL A 17 12.56 -6.05 -3.23
C VAL A 17 12.98 -6.50 -4.63
N GLY A 18 14.22 -6.18 -5.02
CA GLY A 18 14.79 -6.65 -6.29
C GLY A 18 14.00 -6.22 -7.53
N GLY A 19 13.27 -5.10 -7.48
CA GLY A 19 12.43 -4.62 -8.57
C GLY A 19 11.06 -5.30 -8.68
N VAL A 20 10.70 -6.17 -7.74
CA VAL A 20 9.35 -6.74 -7.58
C VAL A 20 8.66 -6.05 -6.42
N GLY A 21 7.38 -5.71 -6.61
CA GLY A 21 6.59 -5.05 -5.60
C GLY A 21 5.34 -5.85 -5.22
N LYS A 22 4.94 -5.77 -3.96
CA LYS A 22 3.64 -6.24 -3.49
C LYS A 22 3.02 -5.23 -2.52
N ILE A 23 1.70 -5.18 -2.49
CA ILE A 23 0.92 -4.26 -1.67
C ILE A 23 -0.21 -4.97 -0.93
N ARG A 24 -0.43 -4.61 0.33
CA ARG A 24 -1.68 -4.86 1.05
C ARG A 24 -2.50 -3.58 1.04
N MET A 25 -3.59 -3.61 0.29
CA MET A 25 -4.49 -2.47 0.12
C MET A 25 -5.42 -2.29 1.33
N PRO A 26 -5.97 -1.08 1.53
CA PRO A 26 -7.07 -0.83 2.46
C PRO A 26 -8.23 -1.81 2.26
N ARG A 27 -8.81 -2.35 3.33
CA ARG A 27 -9.93 -3.30 3.21
C ARG A 27 -11.15 -2.64 2.56
N THR A 28 -11.33 -1.35 2.80
CA THR A 28 -12.38 -0.51 2.20
C THR A 28 -12.27 -0.38 0.68
N MET A 29 -11.09 -0.56 0.10
CA MET A 29 -10.87 -0.49 -1.35
C MET A 29 -10.96 -1.85 -2.06
N LEU A 30 -11.18 -2.93 -1.30
CA LEU A 30 -11.11 -4.29 -1.80
C LEU A 30 -12.51 -4.85 -2.07
N PRO A 31 -12.75 -5.43 -3.26
CA PRO A 31 -13.99 -6.14 -3.53
C PRO A 31 -14.08 -7.45 -2.71
N PRO A 32 -15.29 -8.02 -2.50
CA PRO A 32 -15.47 -9.26 -1.75
C PRO A 32 -14.70 -10.44 -2.35
N VAL A 33 -14.64 -10.52 -3.69
CA VAL A 33 -13.85 -11.50 -4.44
C VAL A 33 -12.65 -10.79 -5.05
N ARG A 34 -11.45 -11.18 -4.64
CA ARG A 34 -10.19 -10.56 -5.04
C ARG A 34 -9.10 -11.61 -5.21
N GLY A 35 -8.12 -11.30 -6.05
CA GLY A 35 -6.88 -12.06 -6.17
C GLY A 35 -5.90 -11.75 -5.05
N GLY A 36 -4.67 -12.20 -5.24
CA GLY A 36 -3.59 -12.05 -4.27
C GLY A 36 -3.47 -13.23 -3.29
N LYS A 37 -2.32 -13.32 -2.63
CA LYS A 37 -1.98 -14.37 -1.67
C LYS A 37 -1.80 -13.75 -0.29
N ASP A 38 -2.49 -14.27 0.72
CA ASP A 38 -2.45 -13.75 2.10
C ASP A 38 -2.74 -12.24 2.18
N GLY A 39 -3.63 -11.75 1.31
CA GLY A 39 -4.01 -10.34 1.20
C GLY A 39 -3.02 -9.44 0.46
N TRP A 40 -1.87 -9.96 0.02
CA TRP A 40 -0.90 -9.26 -0.84
C TRP A 40 -1.30 -9.35 -2.31
N MET A 41 -1.32 -8.20 -2.98
CA MET A 41 -1.45 -8.09 -4.42
C MET A 41 -0.10 -7.71 -5.03
N GLU A 42 0.18 -8.24 -6.20
CA GLU A 42 1.36 -7.86 -6.96
C GLU A 42 1.25 -6.41 -7.45
N LEU A 43 2.39 -5.72 -7.48
CA LEU A 43 2.52 -4.40 -8.10
C LEU A 43 3.05 -4.59 -9.52
N GLU A 44 2.14 -4.49 -10.48
CA GLU A 44 2.44 -4.54 -11.91
C GLU A 44 2.96 -3.18 -12.40
N ASN A 45 3.69 -3.19 -13.52
CA ASN A 45 4.25 -1.98 -14.14
C ASN A 45 5.04 -1.11 -13.15
N LEU A 46 5.76 -1.74 -12.22
CA LEU A 46 6.53 -1.04 -11.20
C LEU A 46 7.63 -0.19 -11.86
N LYS A 47 7.57 1.11 -11.62
CA LYS A 47 8.58 2.09 -12.02
C LYS A 47 9.09 2.78 -10.77
N ILE A 48 10.37 2.56 -10.48
CA ILE A 48 11.07 3.20 -9.36
C ILE A 48 11.89 4.34 -9.95
N GLY A 49 11.46 5.58 -9.69
CA GLY A 49 12.22 6.78 -10.02
C GLY A 49 12.70 7.51 -8.77
N ASP A 50 13.52 8.54 -8.97
CA ASP A 50 14.13 9.28 -7.87
C ASP A 50 13.08 10.04 -7.02
N ARG A 51 12.07 10.60 -7.69
CA ARG A 51 11.03 11.44 -7.07
C ARG A 51 9.76 10.67 -6.72
N GLU A 52 9.45 9.61 -7.47
CA GLU A 52 8.23 8.85 -7.29
C GLU A 52 8.41 7.38 -7.64
N ILE A 53 7.61 6.54 -6.98
CA ILE A 53 7.40 5.15 -7.35
C ILE A 53 5.97 5.02 -7.87
N THR A 54 5.78 4.40 -9.03
CA THR A 54 4.45 4.14 -9.59
C THR A 54 4.28 2.68 -9.93
N ALA A 55 3.05 2.18 -9.77
CA ALA A 55 2.68 0.81 -10.10
C ALA A 55 1.15 0.67 -10.23
N ASN A 56 0.70 -0.53 -10.56
CA ASN A 56 -0.71 -0.93 -10.56
C ASN A 56 -0.89 -2.11 -9.59
N ALA A 57 -1.85 -2.03 -8.66
CA ALA A 57 -2.12 -3.15 -7.76
C ALA A 57 -3.01 -4.18 -8.46
N ALA A 58 -2.54 -5.41 -8.62
CA ALA A 58 -3.27 -6.50 -9.27
C ALA A 58 -4.39 -7.06 -8.36
N VAL A 59 -5.45 -6.28 -8.10
CA VAL A 59 -6.58 -6.71 -7.25
C VAL A 59 -7.37 -7.82 -7.94
N ASN A 60 -7.68 -7.66 -9.23
CA ASN A 60 -8.21 -8.69 -10.15
C ASN A 60 -8.07 -8.22 -11.61
N PHE A 61 -8.53 -9.02 -12.58
CA PHE A 61 -8.44 -8.69 -14.01
C PHE A 61 -9.17 -7.39 -14.45
N ILE A 62 -10.12 -6.88 -13.65
CA ILE A 62 -10.96 -5.71 -13.99
C ILE A 62 -10.57 -4.47 -13.17
N ASN A 63 -10.07 -4.67 -11.96
CA ASN A 63 -9.73 -3.64 -10.98
C ASN A 63 -8.22 -3.67 -10.74
N SER A 64 -7.51 -2.71 -11.33
CA SER A 64 -6.07 -2.54 -11.17
C SER A 64 -5.76 -1.08 -10.81
N PRO A 65 -6.03 -0.66 -9.56
CA PRO A 65 -5.87 0.73 -9.14
C PRO A 65 -4.40 1.16 -9.24
N LYS A 66 -4.21 2.43 -9.62
CA LYS A 66 -2.89 3.03 -9.75
C LYS A 66 -2.36 3.39 -8.38
N VAL A 67 -1.14 2.96 -8.08
CA VAL A 67 -0.40 3.28 -6.85
C VAL A 67 0.69 4.28 -7.21
N ARG A 68 0.79 5.35 -6.42
CA ARG A 68 1.86 6.35 -6.52
C ARG A 68 2.41 6.66 -5.14
N ILE A 69 3.72 6.58 -4.98
CA ILE A 69 4.44 6.99 -3.77
C ILE A 69 5.29 8.19 -4.16
N ASP A 70 4.97 9.34 -3.60
CA ASP A 70 5.77 10.55 -3.72
C ASP A 70 6.91 10.49 -2.68
N ARG A 71 8.14 10.29 -3.16
CA ARG A 71 9.33 10.11 -2.29
C ARG A 71 9.81 11.44 -1.70
N MET A 72 9.39 12.57 -2.27
CA MET A 72 9.76 13.90 -1.78
C MET A 72 8.93 14.30 -0.57
N THR A 73 7.64 13.95 -0.59
CA THR A 73 6.69 14.30 0.48
C THR A 73 6.40 13.14 1.43
N GLY A 74 6.74 11.90 1.04
CA GLY A 74 6.36 10.70 1.76
C GLY A 74 4.85 10.44 1.68
N MET A 75 4.19 10.79 0.57
CA MET A 75 2.75 10.61 0.40
C MET A 75 2.46 9.43 -0.52
N LEU A 76 1.64 8.49 -0.05
CA LEU A 76 1.07 7.42 -0.85
C LEU A 76 -0.31 7.84 -1.35
N SER A 77 -0.58 7.64 -2.64
CA SER A 77 -1.91 7.69 -3.20
C SER A 77 -2.24 6.42 -3.98
N ILE A 78 -3.50 6.01 -3.88
CA ILE A 78 -4.08 4.87 -4.58
C ILE A 78 -5.35 5.38 -5.25
N SER A 79 -5.42 5.26 -6.57
CA SER A 79 -6.57 5.73 -7.36
C SER A 79 -7.18 4.58 -8.16
N GLY A 80 -8.46 4.33 -7.94
CA GLY A 80 -9.21 3.29 -8.64
C GLY A 80 -10.68 3.63 -8.84
N LYS A 81 -11.40 2.73 -9.49
CA LYS A 81 -12.85 2.87 -9.74
C LYS A 81 -13.68 2.90 -8.46
N SER A 82 -13.17 2.27 -7.39
CA SER A 82 -13.83 2.19 -6.08
C SER A 82 -13.51 3.38 -5.17
N GLY A 83 -12.79 4.38 -5.66
CA GLY A 83 -12.41 5.57 -4.91
C GLY A 83 -10.91 5.82 -4.88
N ASN A 84 -10.54 6.86 -4.14
CA ASN A 84 -9.16 7.28 -3.93
C ASN A 84 -8.79 7.12 -2.45
N PHE A 85 -7.55 6.73 -2.20
CA PHE A 85 -6.96 6.69 -0.87
C PHE A 85 -5.65 7.45 -0.88
N THR A 86 -5.42 8.24 0.16
CA THR A 86 -4.19 8.99 0.33
C THR A 86 -3.78 8.93 1.80
N ALA A 87 -2.52 8.59 2.06
CA ALA A 87 -1.97 8.53 3.40
C ALA A 87 -0.47 8.84 3.42
N PRO A 88 0.08 9.31 4.56
CA PRO A 88 1.52 9.35 4.75
C PRO A 88 2.12 7.94 4.64
N CYS A 89 3.23 7.82 3.93
CA CYS A 89 4.01 6.61 3.72
C CYS A 89 5.41 6.84 4.29
N ARG A 90 5.74 6.07 5.32
CA ARG A 90 7.08 6.09 5.94
C ARG A 90 7.82 4.83 5.54
N ASN A 91 9.12 4.98 5.32
CA ASN A 91 10.00 3.82 5.11
C ASN A 91 9.98 2.99 6.39
N TYR A 92 9.74 1.69 6.24
CA TYR A 92 9.82 0.74 7.33
C TYR A 92 11.27 0.31 7.50
N ASP A 93 11.90 0.72 8.60
CA ASP A 93 13.25 0.26 8.97
C ASP A 93 13.15 -0.59 10.26
N PRO A 94 13.27 -1.93 10.14
CA PRO A 94 13.12 -2.83 11.28
C PRO A 94 14.21 -2.66 12.35
N ALA A 95 15.32 -1.98 12.06
CA ALA A 95 16.36 -1.67 13.04
C ALA A 95 16.03 -0.44 13.91
N THR A 96 15.19 0.47 13.40
CA THR A 96 14.82 1.71 14.10
C THR A 96 13.42 1.66 14.72
N GLU A 97 12.56 0.75 14.27
CA GLU A 97 11.27 0.52 14.92
C GLU A 97 11.48 -0.21 16.25
N GLN A 98 11.42 0.54 17.36
CA GLN A 98 11.28 -0.06 18.69
C GLN A 98 10.08 -1.01 18.64
N ARG A 99 10.34 -2.31 18.78
CA ARG A 99 9.31 -3.33 18.91
C ARG A 99 8.40 -2.93 20.07
N ALA A 100 7.27 -2.32 19.76
CA ALA A 100 6.18 -2.15 20.70
C ALA A 100 5.46 -3.50 20.79
N PHE A 101 6.13 -4.44 21.46
CA PHE A 101 5.67 -5.74 21.97
C PHE A 101 5.26 -6.79 20.93
#